data_AF-A0A8I1TGC3-F1
#
_entry.id   AF-A0A8I1TGC3-F1
#
_cell.length_a   1.000
_cell.length_b   1.000
_cell.length_c   1.000
_cell.angle_alpha   90.00
_cell.angle_beta   90.00
_cell.angle_gamma   90.00
#
_symmetry.space_group_name_H-M   'P 1'
#
loop_
_entity.id
_entity.type
_entity.pdbx_description
1 polymer ?
#
loop_
_entity_poly.entity_id
_entity_poly.type
_entity_poly.pdbx_seq_one_letter_code
_entity_poly.pdbx_strand_id
1 'polypeptide(L)'
;MTSSSNTYRRVRALVMKTTFNGCTVGEAVSAANLASKIIAGHGLDPVRIDWPAAPTGYEWDGVPGRGGKMMERPTTAEKPSKAKRQRKAEAAPKLAKESKTKKPAESKMKGPTRKEAITKMLRRPAGVTIADITEQFGVLPHTARAMVSVYGREIGGVAYDRATKTYRATAA
;
A
#
# COMPACT_ATOMS: atom_id res chain seq x y z
N MET A 1 4.50 18.05 -20.71
CA MET A 1 4.37 18.47 -19.29
C MET A 1 2.94 18.19 -18.80
N THR A 2 2.63 17.00 -18.26
CA THR A 2 1.22 16.61 -18.00
C THR A 2 0.95 15.88 -16.67
N SER A 3 1.94 15.19 -16.09
CA SER A 3 1.74 14.34 -14.90
C SER A 3 1.15 15.09 -13.69
N SER A 4 1.78 16.21 -13.30
CA SER A 4 1.35 17.02 -12.15
C SER A 4 -0.08 17.54 -12.25
N SER A 5 -0.52 17.95 -13.45
CA SER A 5 -1.90 18.43 -13.71
C SER A 5 -2.94 17.33 -13.43
N ASN A 6 -2.69 16.11 -13.88
CA ASN A 6 -3.56 14.97 -13.59
C ASN A 6 -3.57 14.61 -12.10
N THR A 7 -2.44 14.74 -11.40
CA THR A 7 -2.37 14.54 -9.95
C THR A 7 -3.18 15.61 -9.20
N TYR A 8 -3.05 16.91 -9.54
CA TYR A 8 -3.89 17.98 -8.97
C TYR A 8 -5.39 17.72 -9.19
N ARG A 9 -5.80 17.31 -10.41
CA ARG A 9 -7.18 16.94 -10.71
C ARG A 9 -7.68 15.80 -9.81
N ARG A 10 -6.87 14.75 -9.62
CA ARG A 10 -7.17 13.63 -8.73
C ARG A 10 -7.32 14.05 -7.26
N VAL A 11 -6.44 14.94 -6.77
CA VAL A 11 -6.52 15.41 -5.38
C VAL A 11 -7.74 16.31 -5.16
N ARG A 12 -8.02 17.25 -6.07
CA ARG A 12 -9.25 18.06 -6.01
C ARG A 12 -10.51 17.21 -6.06
N ALA A 13 -10.54 16.15 -6.87
CA ALA A 13 -11.65 15.20 -6.91
C ALA A 13 -11.81 14.35 -5.63
N LEU A 14 -10.73 14.10 -4.88
CA LEU A 14 -10.81 13.48 -3.55
C LEU A 14 -11.36 14.47 -2.51
N VAL A 15 -10.88 15.71 -2.52
CA VAL A 15 -11.33 16.76 -1.59
C VAL A 15 -12.82 17.10 -1.82
N MET A 16 -13.26 17.29 -3.07
CA MET A 16 -14.68 17.52 -3.39
C MET A 16 -15.62 16.38 -2.97
N LYS A 17 -15.11 15.14 -2.82
CA LYS A 17 -15.92 14.04 -2.29
C LYS A 17 -16.15 14.16 -0.78
N THR A 18 -15.24 14.78 -0.03
CA THR A 18 -15.40 15.01 1.42
C THR A 18 -16.54 15.97 1.75
N THR A 19 -16.91 16.85 0.82
CA THR A 19 -17.89 17.92 1.06
C THR A 19 -19.26 17.68 0.41
N PHE A 20 -19.37 16.87 -0.65
CA PHE A 20 -20.51 16.99 -1.59
C PHE A 20 -21.38 15.73 -1.80
N ASN A 21 -21.05 14.55 -1.25
CA ASN A 21 -21.70 13.29 -1.66
C ASN A 21 -22.12 12.35 -0.51
N GLY A 22 -22.62 12.89 0.61
CA GLY A 22 -23.18 12.09 1.70
C GLY A 22 -22.22 11.09 2.34
N CYS A 23 -20.91 11.24 2.13
CA CYS A 23 -19.88 10.37 2.67
C CYS A 23 -19.93 10.35 4.19
N THR A 24 -19.69 9.17 4.78
CA THR A 24 -19.52 9.05 6.23
C THR A 24 -18.28 9.85 6.68
N VAL A 25 -18.27 10.27 7.95
CA VAL A 25 -17.18 11.11 8.47
C VAL A 25 -15.82 10.41 8.34
N GLY A 26 -15.77 9.09 8.57
CA GLY A 26 -14.57 8.27 8.34
C GLY A 26 -14.10 8.21 6.89
N GLU A 27 -15.00 8.23 5.91
CA GLU A 27 -14.64 8.31 4.49
C GLU A 27 -14.10 9.70 4.12
N ALA A 28 -14.70 10.77 4.65
CA ALA A 28 -14.22 12.14 4.46
C ALA A 28 -12.79 12.30 5.03
N VAL A 29 -12.57 11.84 6.25
CA VAL A 29 -11.26 11.79 6.93
C VAL A 29 -10.25 10.95 6.12
N SER A 30 -10.66 9.78 5.64
CA SER A 30 -9.80 8.89 4.83
C SER A 30 -9.40 9.54 3.50
N ALA A 31 -10.34 10.15 2.78
CA ALA A 31 -10.09 10.84 1.51
C ALA A 31 -9.23 12.10 1.69
N ALA A 32 -9.44 12.88 2.76
CA ALA A 32 -8.62 14.04 3.11
C ALA A 32 -7.17 13.64 3.46
N ASN A 33 -6.99 12.58 4.25
CA ASN A 33 -5.67 12.03 4.58
C ASN A 33 -4.96 11.43 3.34
N LEU A 34 -5.70 10.78 2.44
CA LEU A 34 -5.16 10.26 1.18
C LEU A 34 -4.78 11.39 0.21
N ALA A 35 -5.56 12.47 0.15
CA ALA A 35 -5.22 13.70 -0.56
C ALA A 35 -3.90 14.31 -0.02
N SER A 36 -3.78 14.47 1.30
CA SER A 36 -2.57 14.99 1.97
C SER A 36 -1.33 14.15 1.62
N LYS A 37 -1.46 12.81 1.63
CA LYS A 37 -0.39 11.88 1.25
C LYS A 37 0.02 11.97 -0.23
N ILE A 38 -0.93 12.17 -1.16
CA ILE A 38 -0.60 12.33 -2.59
C ILE A 38 0.20 13.62 -2.83
N ILE A 39 -0.18 14.73 -2.18
CA ILE A 39 0.53 16.02 -2.30
C ILE A 39 1.97 15.89 -1.84
N ALA A 40 2.18 15.39 -0.62
CA ALA A 40 3.51 15.19 -0.05
C ALA A 40 4.35 14.21 -0.88
N GLY A 41 3.76 13.10 -1.35
CA GLY A 41 4.45 12.08 -2.15
C GLY A 41 4.80 12.50 -3.58
N HIS A 42 4.18 13.56 -4.11
CA HIS A 42 4.44 14.10 -5.46
C HIS A 42 5.03 15.52 -5.46
N GLY A 43 5.39 16.08 -4.30
CA GLY A 43 5.94 17.44 -4.19
C GLY A 43 4.99 18.53 -4.70
N LEU A 44 3.67 18.33 -4.57
CA LEU A 44 2.69 19.32 -5.01
C LEU A 44 2.56 20.46 -3.99
N ASP A 45 2.12 21.62 -4.48
CA ASP A 45 1.84 22.79 -3.65
C ASP A 45 0.44 22.65 -3.00
N PRO A 46 0.35 22.52 -1.66
CA PRO A 46 -0.92 22.36 -0.97
C PRO A 46 -1.78 23.63 -0.97
N VAL A 47 -1.20 24.80 -1.27
CA VAL A 47 -1.94 26.08 -1.33
C VAL A 47 -2.86 26.16 -2.55
N ARG A 48 -2.62 25.32 -3.58
CA ARG A 48 -3.45 25.24 -4.80
C ARG A 48 -4.71 24.38 -4.64
N ILE A 49 -5.10 24.03 -3.41
CA ILE A 49 -6.14 23.05 -3.12
C ILE A 49 -6.98 23.57 -1.96
N ASP A 50 -8.27 23.76 -2.24
CA ASP A 50 -9.24 24.32 -1.31
C ASP A 50 -9.64 23.24 -0.29
N TRP A 51 -8.97 23.21 0.85
CA TRP A 51 -9.16 22.17 1.87
C TRP A 51 -10.51 22.31 2.59
N PRO A 52 -11.15 21.18 2.96
CA PRO A 52 -12.38 21.21 3.71
C PRO A 52 -12.09 21.60 5.17
N ALA A 53 -13.03 22.34 5.77
CA ALA A 53 -13.10 22.44 7.22
C ALA A 53 -13.21 21.03 7.83
N ALA A 54 -12.64 20.83 9.02
CA ALA A 54 -12.75 19.55 9.69
C ALA A 54 -14.22 19.30 10.12
N PRO A 55 -14.76 18.08 9.91
CA PRO A 55 -16.10 17.74 10.35
C PRO A 55 -16.19 17.73 11.88
N THR A 56 -17.39 17.92 12.43
CA THR A 56 -17.62 17.96 13.88
C THR A 56 -17.01 16.74 14.59
N GLY A 57 -16.18 17.00 15.60
CA GLY A 57 -15.44 15.95 16.32
C GLY A 57 -14.07 15.59 15.72
N TYR A 58 -13.61 16.27 14.67
CA TYR A 58 -12.29 16.09 14.06
C TYR A 58 -11.52 17.42 13.99
N GLU A 59 -10.20 17.33 13.88
CA GLU A 59 -9.29 18.46 13.70
C GLU A 59 -8.10 18.08 12.82
N TRP A 60 -7.45 19.07 12.21
CA TRP A 60 -6.22 18.86 11.44
C TRP A 60 -5.00 18.95 12.38
N ASP A 61 -4.38 17.80 12.65
CA ASP A 61 -3.04 17.70 13.25
C ASP A 61 -2.00 18.17 12.23
N GLY A 62 -1.72 19.48 12.25
CA GLY A 62 -0.78 20.16 11.35
C GLY A 62 -1.41 20.67 10.03
N VAL A 63 -0.58 21.32 9.22
CA VAL A 63 -1.03 21.99 7.98
C VAL A 63 -1.47 20.97 6.92
N PRO A 64 -2.71 21.05 6.38
CA PRO A 64 -3.20 20.16 5.33
C PRO A 64 -2.26 20.11 4.13
N GLY A 65 -1.92 18.90 3.66
CA GLY A 65 -1.01 18.69 2.54
C GLY A 65 0.48 18.93 2.80
N ARG A 66 0.89 19.52 3.93
CA ARG A 66 2.28 19.51 4.42
C ARG A 66 2.52 18.42 5.46
N GLY A 67 1.93 17.24 5.22
CA GLY A 67 1.99 16.10 6.13
C GLY A 67 0.96 16.11 7.25
N GLY A 68 0.18 17.20 7.41
CA GLY A 68 -0.91 17.25 8.37
C GLY A 68 -2.00 16.22 8.08
N LYS A 69 -2.63 15.73 9.15
CA LYS A 69 -3.65 14.68 9.11
C LYS A 69 -4.94 15.13 9.78
N MET A 70 -6.08 14.72 9.24
CA MET A 70 -7.35 14.84 9.94
C MET A 70 -7.46 13.70 10.96
N MET A 71 -7.64 14.06 12.23
CA MET A 71 -7.64 13.18 13.41
C MET A 71 -8.90 13.48 14.26
N GLU A 72 -9.33 12.52 15.09
CA GLU A 72 -10.42 12.78 16.04
C GLU A 72 -9.97 13.77 17.11
N ARG A 73 -10.84 14.76 17.39
CA ARG A 73 -10.61 15.82 18.34
C ARG A 73 -10.93 15.27 19.74
N PRO A 74 -9.94 15.05 20.63
CA PRO A 74 -10.21 14.48 21.94
C PRO A 74 -11.11 15.43 22.73
N THR A 75 -12.26 14.93 23.16
CA THR A 75 -13.25 15.74 23.88
C THR A 75 -12.77 16.04 25.30
N THR A 76 -12.68 17.35 25.58
CA THR A 76 -12.62 17.96 26.90
C THR A 76 -11.26 17.94 27.60
N ALA A 77 -10.99 19.02 28.33
CA ALA A 77 -9.72 19.31 28.98
C ALA A 77 -9.48 18.46 30.22
N GLU A 78 -8.20 18.14 30.48
CA GLU A 78 -7.46 18.74 31.60
C GLU A 78 -5.94 18.46 31.48
N LYS A 79 -5.11 19.33 32.08
CA LYS A 79 -3.70 19.01 32.35
C LYS A 79 -3.58 18.43 33.75
N PRO A 80 -3.01 17.21 33.87
CA PRO A 80 -2.06 16.98 34.97
C PRO A 80 -0.67 16.57 34.48
N SER A 81 0.28 16.54 35.43
CA SER A 81 1.71 16.27 35.19
C SER A 81 2.12 14.81 35.40
N LYS A 82 3.25 14.43 34.77
CA LYS A 82 4.16 13.29 35.03
C LYS A 82 3.82 12.30 36.18
N ALA A 83 3.09 11.21 35.89
CA ALA A 83 3.26 9.87 36.52
C ALA A 83 2.62 8.80 35.60
N LYS A 84 3.11 7.58 35.29
CA LYS A 84 4.16 6.62 35.76
C LYS A 84 3.57 5.35 36.42
N ARG A 85 3.41 4.26 35.61
CA ARG A 85 3.16 2.82 35.99
C ARG A 85 1.74 2.49 36.56
N GLN A 86 1.21 1.24 36.60
CA GLN A 86 1.45 -0.13 36.05
C GLN A 86 0.15 -0.98 36.30
N ARG A 87 -0.10 -2.22 35.80
CA ARG A 87 0.54 -3.15 34.83
C ARG A 87 -0.27 -3.08 33.49
N LYS A 88 -0.89 -4.08 32.82
CA LYS A 88 -0.73 -5.55 32.55
C LYS A 88 -0.70 -5.68 31.00
N ALA A 89 0.07 -6.50 30.28
CA ALA A 89 0.92 -7.69 30.50
C ALA A 89 0.36 -9.05 30.02
N GLU A 90 0.07 -9.17 28.72
CA GLU A 90 0.35 -10.33 27.85
C GLU A 90 0.67 -9.74 26.45
N ALA A 91 1.91 -9.79 25.96
CA ALA A 91 2.54 -10.88 25.20
C ALA A 91 1.96 -11.03 23.77
N ALA A 92 2.71 -10.94 22.66
CA ALA A 92 4.16 -10.96 22.45
C ALA A 92 4.67 -9.79 21.55
N PRO A 93 5.99 -9.49 21.48
CA PRO A 93 6.48 -8.17 21.08
C PRO A 93 6.98 -8.05 19.63
N LYS A 94 6.99 -6.79 19.14
CA LYS A 94 7.85 -6.36 18.01
C LYS A 94 9.32 -6.41 18.45
N LEU A 95 10.22 -6.87 17.58
CA LEU A 95 11.66 -6.66 17.72
C LEU A 95 12.28 -6.22 16.39
N ALA A 96 12.87 -5.02 16.39
CA ALA A 96 13.87 -4.66 15.40
C ALA A 96 15.14 -5.47 15.64
N LYS A 97 15.96 -5.68 14.60
CA LYS A 97 17.25 -6.37 14.76
C LYS A 97 18.26 -5.89 13.73
N GLU A 98 19.14 -4.98 14.16
CA GLU A 98 20.38 -4.70 13.45
C GLU A 98 21.42 -5.82 13.68
N SER A 99 22.53 -5.70 12.97
CA SER A 99 23.52 -6.75 12.73
C SER A 99 24.27 -7.26 13.97
N LYS A 100 24.47 -8.58 14.02
CA LYS A 100 25.73 -9.21 14.47
C LYS A 100 26.07 -10.39 13.55
N THR A 101 27.37 -10.65 13.40
CA THR A 101 27.94 -11.37 12.25
C THR A 101 28.48 -12.76 12.63
N LYS A 102 28.20 -13.76 11.78
CA LYS A 102 28.84 -15.10 11.66
C LYS A 102 28.95 -15.99 12.93
N LYS A 103 28.23 -17.12 12.88
CA LYS A 103 28.89 -18.42 12.64
C LYS A 103 28.30 -19.05 11.36
N PRO A 104 29.04 -19.89 10.62
CA PRO A 104 28.55 -20.46 9.37
C PRO A 104 27.52 -21.55 9.65
N ALA A 105 26.23 -21.22 9.52
CA ALA A 105 25.19 -22.23 9.41
C ALA A 105 25.33 -22.92 8.04
N GLU A 106 25.30 -24.26 8.03
CA GLU A 106 25.48 -25.06 6.82
C GLU A 106 24.46 -24.69 5.74
N SER A 107 24.87 -24.81 4.48
CA SER A 107 24.07 -24.44 3.32
C SER A 107 22.90 -25.40 3.13
N LYS A 108 21.81 -25.18 3.87
CA LYS A 108 20.50 -25.76 3.55
C LYS A 108 20.24 -25.51 2.06
N MET A 109 20.06 -26.60 1.31
CA MET A 109 19.91 -26.55 -0.14
C MET A 109 18.84 -25.52 -0.51
N LYS A 110 19.15 -24.65 -1.49
CA LYS A 110 18.21 -23.66 -2.00
C LYS A 110 17.08 -24.37 -2.75
N GLY A 111 16.05 -24.80 -2.01
CA GLY A 111 14.77 -25.17 -2.60
C GLY A 111 14.27 -23.99 -3.44
N PRO A 112 13.67 -24.24 -4.62
CA PRO A 112 13.39 -23.21 -5.60
C PRO A 112 12.52 -22.12 -4.97
N THR A 113 12.96 -20.86 -5.02
CA THR A 113 12.19 -19.78 -4.39
C THR A 113 10.83 -19.63 -5.05
N ARG A 114 9.83 -19.09 -4.34
CA ARG A 114 8.48 -18.84 -4.92
C ARG A 114 8.55 -18.05 -6.24
N LYS A 115 9.54 -17.15 -6.36
CA LYS A 115 9.90 -16.46 -7.60
C LYS A 115 10.34 -17.45 -8.69
N GLU A 116 11.41 -18.22 -8.46
CA GLU A 116 11.91 -19.22 -9.43
C GLU A 116 10.84 -20.21 -9.87
N ALA A 117 9.98 -20.65 -8.95
CA ALA A 117 8.88 -21.57 -9.23
C ALA A 117 7.85 -20.95 -10.19
N ILE A 118 7.37 -19.72 -9.91
CA ILE A 118 6.45 -19.00 -10.80
C ILE A 118 7.12 -18.68 -12.15
N THR A 119 8.38 -18.27 -12.15
CA THR A 119 9.16 -18.06 -13.38
C THR A 119 9.30 -19.33 -14.21
N LYS A 120 9.49 -20.49 -13.58
CA LYS A 120 9.51 -21.81 -14.25
C LYS A 120 8.14 -22.21 -14.80
N MET A 121 7.03 -21.82 -14.16
CA MET A 121 5.68 -22.00 -14.70
C MET A 121 5.42 -21.11 -15.93
N LEU A 122 5.78 -19.82 -15.86
CA LEU A 122 5.60 -18.86 -16.96
C LEU A 122 6.39 -19.23 -18.23
N ARG A 123 7.52 -19.92 -18.08
CA ARG A 123 8.33 -20.47 -19.19
C ARG A 123 7.81 -21.78 -19.79
N ARG A 124 6.71 -22.37 -19.29
CA ARG A 124 6.10 -23.56 -19.90
C ARG A 124 5.41 -23.18 -21.23
N PRO A 125 5.49 -24.01 -22.29
CA PRO A 125 4.82 -23.71 -23.57
C PRO A 125 3.28 -23.67 -23.46
N ALA A 126 2.70 -24.41 -22.52
CA ALA A 126 1.28 -24.31 -22.18
C ALA A 126 0.89 -22.96 -21.54
N GLY A 127 1.84 -22.28 -20.91
CA GLY A 127 1.60 -21.17 -19.99
C GLY A 127 1.19 -21.62 -18.60
N VAL A 128 0.61 -20.68 -17.85
CA VAL A 128 0.08 -20.87 -16.50
C VAL A 128 -1.17 -19.99 -16.31
N THR A 129 -2.20 -20.50 -15.66
CA THR A 129 -3.37 -19.71 -15.29
C THR A 129 -3.19 -19.04 -13.91
N ILE A 130 -4.07 -18.10 -13.57
CA ILE A 130 -4.11 -17.57 -12.20
C ILE A 130 -4.51 -18.65 -11.20
N ALA A 131 -5.38 -19.60 -11.58
CA ALA A 131 -5.85 -20.66 -10.68
C ALA A 131 -4.68 -21.53 -10.21
N ASP A 132 -3.85 -22.02 -11.13
CA ASP A 132 -2.67 -22.85 -10.85
C ASP A 132 -1.72 -22.16 -9.84
N ILE A 133 -1.55 -20.83 -9.95
CA ILE A 133 -0.71 -20.04 -9.05
C ILE A 133 -1.40 -19.87 -7.68
N THR A 134 -2.71 -19.65 -7.64
CA THR A 134 -3.44 -19.56 -6.36
C THR A 134 -3.45 -20.89 -5.61
N GLU A 135 -3.59 -22.01 -6.33
CA GLU A 135 -3.57 -23.38 -5.79
C GLU A 135 -2.17 -23.77 -5.30
N GLN A 136 -1.13 -23.65 -6.15
CA GLN A 136 0.22 -24.07 -5.81
C GLN A 136 0.87 -23.22 -4.69
N PHE A 137 0.46 -21.96 -4.50
CA PHE A 137 1.11 -21.05 -3.54
C PHE A 137 0.21 -20.52 -2.42
N GLY A 138 -1.08 -20.85 -2.40
CA GLY A 138 -2.03 -20.40 -1.38
C GLY A 138 -2.21 -18.87 -1.37
N VAL A 139 -2.19 -18.23 -2.54
CA VAL A 139 -2.26 -16.77 -2.69
C VAL A 139 -3.59 -16.31 -3.29
N LEU A 140 -4.01 -15.07 -3.04
CA LEU A 140 -5.23 -14.52 -3.63
C LEU A 140 -5.04 -14.21 -5.13
N PRO A 141 -6.10 -14.27 -5.97
CA PRO A 141 -6.00 -14.05 -7.42
C PRO A 141 -5.36 -12.72 -7.84
N HIS A 142 -5.57 -11.65 -7.07
CA HIS A 142 -4.93 -10.35 -7.34
C HIS A 142 -3.43 -10.37 -7.00
N THR A 143 -3.02 -11.12 -5.97
CA THR A 143 -1.62 -11.33 -5.59
C THR A 143 -0.90 -12.15 -6.65
N ALA A 144 -1.53 -13.21 -7.17
CA ALA A 144 -1.02 -13.99 -8.30
C ALA A 144 -0.81 -13.12 -9.56
N ARG A 145 -1.79 -12.28 -9.92
CA ARG A 145 -1.65 -11.30 -11.01
C ARG A 145 -0.47 -10.34 -10.80
N ALA A 146 -0.27 -9.85 -9.59
CA ALA A 146 0.87 -8.99 -9.25
C ALA A 146 2.21 -9.74 -9.40
N MET A 147 2.31 -10.98 -8.91
CA MET A 147 3.50 -11.83 -9.05
C MET A 147 3.85 -12.08 -10.53
N VAL A 148 2.86 -12.42 -11.37
CA VAL A 148 3.05 -12.57 -12.82
C VAL A 148 3.52 -11.26 -13.46
N SER A 149 2.94 -10.11 -13.09
CA SER A 149 3.35 -8.81 -13.63
C SER A 149 4.72 -8.33 -13.14
N VAL A 150 5.26 -8.87 -12.06
CA VAL A 150 6.60 -8.55 -11.54
C VAL A 150 7.63 -9.50 -12.14
N TYR A 151 7.50 -10.81 -11.88
CA TYR A 151 8.48 -11.81 -12.33
C TYR A 151 8.48 -11.99 -13.85
N GLY A 152 7.34 -11.73 -14.51
CA GLY A 152 7.23 -11.73 -15.97
C GLY A 152 8.11 -10.68 -16.66
N ARG A 153 8.36 -9.53 -16.04
CA ARG A 153 9.27 -8.51 -16.60
C ARG A 153 10.72 -8.96 -16.63
N GLU A 154 11.11 -9.81 -15.69
CA GLU A 154 12.48 -10.32 -15.58
C GLU A 154 12.84 -11.38 -16.63
N ILE A 155 11.86 -11.88 -17.40
CA ILE A 155 12.02 -12.94 -18.40
C ILE A 155 11.67 -12.51 -19.83
N GLY A 156 11.71 -11.21 -20.13
CA GLY A 156 11.39 -10.67 -21.46
C GLY A 156 9.92 -10.28 -21.65
N GLY A 157 9.10 -10.35 -20.60
CA GLY A 157 7.68 -10.03 -20.63
C GLY A 157 6.78 -11.27 -20.59
N VAL A 158 5.47 -11.02 -20.58
CA VAL A 158 4.44 -12.06 -20.51
C VAL A 158 3.26 -11.66 -21.40
N ALA A 159 2.92 -12.52 -22.36
CA ALA A 159 1.67 -12.44 -23.11
C ALA A 159 0.53 -13.04 -22.27
N TYR A 160 -0.67 -12.46 -22.40
CA TYR A 160 -1.89 -12.98 -21.79
C TYR A 160 -2.89 -13.35 -22.89
N ASP A 161 -3.18 -14.64 -23.01
CA ASP A 161 -4.25 -15.11 -23.88
C ASP A 161 -5.60 -14.94 -23.17
N ARG A 162 -6.52 -14.21 -23.81
CA ARG A 162 -7.87 -13.98 -23.29
C ARG A 162 -8.79 -15.20 -23.43
N ALA A 163 -8.54 -16.07 -24.40
CA ALA A 163 -9.38 -17.25 -24.66
C ALA A 163 -9.14 -18.32 -23.58
N THR A 164 -7.89 -18.76 -23.40
CA THR A 164 -7.53 -19.75 -22.36
C THR A 164 -7.30 -19.14 -20.97
N LYS A 165 -7.22 -17.81 -20.85
CA LYS A 165 -6.85 -17.08 -19.61
C LYS A 165 -5.44 -17.44 -19.11
N THR A 166 -4.57 -17.95 -19.99
CA THR A 166 -3.19 -18.30 -19.67
C THR A 166 -2.22 -17.13 -19.82
N TYR A 167 -1.19 -17.14 -18.99
CA TYR A 167 -0.03 -16.26 -19.07
C TYR A 167 1.17 -17.08 -19.58
N ARG A 168 1.87 -16.57 -20.59
CA ARG A 168 3.05 -17.20 -21.21
C ARG A 168 4.17 -16.18 -21.29
N ALA A 169 5.40 -16.57 -20.97
CA ALA A 169 6.56 -15.72 -21.23
C ALA A 169 6.61 -15.35 -22.72
N THR A 170 6.80 -14.07 -23.04
CA THR A 170 7.22 -13.67 -24.39
C THR A 170 8.68 -14.05 -24.52
N ALA A 171 9.00 -14.91 -25.49
CA ALA A 171 10.39 -15.26 -25.77
C ALA A 171 11.19 -14.01 -26.15
N ALA A 172 12.41 -13.94 -25.63
CA ALA A 172 13.43 -12.95 -25.95
C ALA A 172 14.60 -13.65 -26.62
#